data_AF-A0A2P6FDF3-F1
#
_entry.id   AF-A0A2P6FDF3-F1
#
_cell.length_a   1.000
_cell.length_b   1.000
_cell.length_c   1.000
_cell.angle_alpha   90.00
_cell.angle_beta   90.00
_cell.angle_gamma   90.00
#
_symmetry.space_group_name_H-M   'P 1'
#
loop_
_entity.id
_entity.type
_entity.pdbx_description
1 polymer ?
#
loop_
_entity_poly.entity_id
_entity_poly.type
_entity_poly.pdbx_seq_one_letter_code
_entity_poly.pdbx_strand_id
1 'polypeptide(L)'
;MNPNYSGIAKKHQQYIHIVNPDTGAGYASATNYHITFQNDTSAGADLFTSTSNNQWGLWHEIGHTYQTPQYQWNGLTEVTVNISALYVQQKLFNANRLDTPSQITKIKDHFAQSDQQRNFDDISDLFTKLAMFWQLQMAFGNNFYPTLSQYYRLLPFSDNPGTNVEKQQLFIEMTSQVSNCNLAPFL
;
A
#
# COMPACT_ATOMS: atom_id res chain seq x y z
N MET A 1 -15.10 2.01 -6.65
CA MET A 1 -15.63 3.16 -5.89
C MET A 1 -17.10 3.31 -6.21
N ASN A 2 -17.97 3.42 -5.21
CA ASN A 2 -19.37 3.74 -5.46
C ASN A 2 -19.47 5.25 -5.81
N PRO A 3 -19.92 5.60 -7.03
CA PRO A 3 -19.97 6.99 -7.50
C PRO A 3 -21.00 7.84 -6.76
N ASN A 4 -21.89 7.22 -5.97
CA ASN A 4 -22.93 7.90 -5.21
C ASN A 4 -22.43 8.46 -3.87
N TYR A 5 -21.19 8.16 -3.45
CA TYR A 5 -20.63 8.73 -2.22
C TYR A 5 -20.21 10.20 -2.40
N SER A 6 -20.57 11.03 -1.42
CA SER A 6 -20.26 12.46 -1.33
C SER A 6 -19.45 12.78 -0.06
N GLY A 7 -19.04 14.05 0.12
CA GLY A 7 -18.29 14.48 1.30
C GLY A 7 -16.93 13.77 1.45
N ILE A 8 -16.58 13.41 2.70
CA ILE A 8 -15.28 12.81 3.07
C ILE A 8 -15.00 11.45 2.40
N ALA A 9 -16.02 10.76 1.90
CA ALA A 9 -15.87 9.50 1.18
C ALA A 9 -15.48 9.69 -0.30
N LYS A 10 -15.70 10.89 -0.86
CA LYS A 10 -15.34 11.23 -2.24
C LYS A 10 -13.87 11.63 -2.32
N LYS A 11 -13.16 11.12 -3.33
CA LYS A 11 -11.80 11.60 -3.64
C LYS A 11 -11.86 13.08 -4.01
N HIS A 12 -11.16 13.93 -3.26
CA HIS A 12 -10.98 15.33 -3.62
C HIS A 12 -10.11 15.45 -4.89
N GLN A 13 -10.38 16.47 -5.70
CA GLN A 13 -9.50 16.80 -6.81
C GLN A 13 -8.17 17.27 -6.22
N GLN A 14 -7.11 16.51 -6.47
CA GLN A 14 -5.78 16.77 -5.95
C GLN A 14 -4.75 16.59 -7.05
N TYR A 15 -3.71 17.41 -6.97
CA TYR A 15 -2.56 17.36 -7.86
C TYR A 15 -1.38 16.77 -7.09
N ILE A 16 -0.55 16.00 -7.78
CA ILE A 16 0.73 15.57 -7.24
C ILE A 16 1.76 16.61 -7.67
N HIS A 17 2.37 17.29 -6.70
CA HIS A 17 3.49 18.18 -6.95
C HIS A 17 4.79 17.37 -6.87
N ILE A 18 5.60 17.46 -7.93
CA ILE A 18 6.89 16.78 -8.01
C ILE A 18 7.98 17.85 -8.02
N VAL A 19 8.97 17.71 -7.14
CA VAL A 19 10.14 18.60 -7.07
C VAL A 19 11.42 17.83 -7.36
N ASN A 20 12.39 18.49 -8.00
CA ASN A 20 13.68 17.92 -8.39
C ASN A 20 14.83 18.81 -7.87
N PRO A 21 15.07 18.80 -6.55
CA PRO A 21 16.15 19.58 -5.94
C PRO A 21 17.52 18.94 -6.19
N ASP A 22 18.59 19.68 -5.90
CA ASP A 22 19.95 19.14 -5.99
C ASP A 22 20.20 18.02 -4.98
N THR A 23 19.67 18.15 -3.76
CA THR A 23 19.83 17.16 -2.67
C THR A 23 18.51 16.86 -1.97
N GLY A 24 18.44 15.70 -1.31
CA GLY A 24 17.23 15.26 -0.63
C GLY A 24 17.42 14.07 0.31
N ALA A 25 16.34 13.63 0.94
CA ALA A 25 16.34 12.43 1.79
C ALA A 25 16.08 11.17 0.96
N GLY A 26 16.81 10.09 1.25
CA GLY A 26 16.63 8.79 0.60
C GLY A 26 17.08 8.79 -0.86
N TYR A 27 16.48 7.90 -1.65
CA TYR A 27 16.61 7.91 -3.11
C TYR A 27 15.61 8.88 -3.74
N ALA A 28 14.34 8.75 -3.34
CA ALA A 28 13.27 9.71 -3.53
C ALA A 28 12.51 9.83 -2.19
N SER A 29 11.61 10.79 -2.06
CA SER A 29 10.81 10.91 -0.84
C SER A 29 9.44 11.55 -1.07
N ALA A 30 8.52 11.26 -0.16
CA ALA A 30 7.20 11.88 -0.09
C ALA A 30 7.01 12.54 1.26
N THR A 31 6.47 13.76 1.25
CA THR A 31 6.08 14.48 2.46
C THR A 31 4.79 15.24 2.18
N ASN A 32 4.32 16.01 3.15
CA ASN A 32 3.19 16.89 2.95
C ASN A 32 3.44 17.79 1.73
N TYR A 33 2.42 17.89 0.87
CA TYR A 33 2.37 18.75 -0.32
C TYR A 33 3.17 18.32 -1.56
N HIS A 34 4.23 17.52 -1.46
CA HIS A 34 5.04 17.13 -2.63
C HIS A 34 5.74 15.77 -2.50
N ILE A 35 6.18 15.26 -3.64
CA ILE A 35 7.17 14.18 -3.76
C ILE A 35 8.45 14.73 -4.39
N THR A 36 9.59 14.17 -4.01
CA THR A 36 10.92 14.67 -4.32
C THR A 36 11.73 13.59 -5.02
N PHE A 37 12.37 13.98 -6.13
CA PHE A 37 13.35 13.16 -6.86
C PHE A 37 14.64 13.98 -6.98
N GLN A 38 15.60 13.79 -6.08
CA GLN A 38 16.81 14.62 -6.00
C GLN A 38 17.90 14.23 -7.01
N ASN A 39 18.72 15.19 -7.43
CA ASN A 39 19.76 15.04 -8.45
C ASN A 39 21.07 14.42 -7.95
N ASP A 40 21.39 14.54 -6.66
CA ASP A 40 22.55 13.90 -6.03
C ASP A 40 22.40 12.37 -5.91
N THR A 41 21.21 11.86 -6.21
CA THR A 41 20.93 10.45 -6.46
C THR A 41 20.55 10.24 -7.93
N SER A 42 20.40 8.99 -8.38
CA SER A 42 19.89 8.75 -9.74
C SER A 42 18.38 9.02 -9.89
N ALA A 43 17.63 9.32 -8.82
CA ALA A 43 16.18 9.46 -8.86
C ALA A 43 15.70 10.57 -9.79
N GLY A 44 16.36 11.73 -9.80
CA GLY A 44 16.07 12.81 -10.74
C GLY A 44 16.22 12.35 -12.19
N ALA A 45 17.34 11.71 -12.52
CA ALA A 45 17.58 11.18 -13.86
C ALA A 45 16.59 10.06 -14.24
N ASP A 46 16.31 9.14 -13.32
CA ASP A 46 15.43 8.00 -13.54
C ASP A 46 13.98 8.46 -13.80
N LEU A 47 13.52 9.52 -13.12
CA LEU A 47 12.20 10.11 -13.35
C LEU A 47 12.00 10.53 -14.81
N PHE A 48 13.01 11.12 -15.45
CA PHE A 48 12.90 11.66 -16.81
C PHE A 48 13.35 10.69 -17.90
N THR A 49 14.21 9.72 -17.58
CA THR A 49 14.86 8.85 -18.58
C THR A 49 14.38 7.41 -18.53
N SER A 50 13.82 6.94 -17.41
CA SER A 50 13.29 5.57 -17.32
C SER A 50 12.06 5.40 -18.20
N THR A 51 11.96 4.21 -18.81
CA THR A 51 10.76 3.78 -19.53
C THR A 51 9.55 3.75 -18.60
N SER A 52 8.36 3.95 -19.17
CA SER A 52 7.13 4.00 -18.37
C SER A 52 6.89 2.75 -17.54
N ASN A 53 7.35 1.57 -17.97
CA ASN A 53 7.24 0.31 -17.21
C ASN A 53 8.28 0.14 -16.09
N ASN A 54 9.22 1.08 -15.93
CA ASN A 54 10.28 1.07 -14.92
C ASN A 54 10.20 2.29 -13.98
N GLN A 55 8.99 2.80 -13.72
CA GLN A 55 8.75 4.00 -12.92
C GLN A 55 8.32 3.67 -11.47
N TRP A 56 8.90 2.61 -10.87
CA TRP A 56 8.50 2.16 -9.54
C TRP A 56 8.67 3.25 -8.48
N GLY A 57 9.77 4.00 -8.50
CA GLY A 57 10.02 5.11 -7.59
C GLY A 57 8.89 6.14 -7.64
N LEU A 58 8.48 6.57 -8.85
CA LEU A 58 7.34 7.47 -9.04
C LEU A 58 6.04 6.91 -8.42
N TRP A 59 5.70 5.65 -8.70
CA TRP A 59 4.46 5.06 -8.18
C TRP A 59 4.50 4.86 -6.66
N HIS A 60 5.67 4.53 -6.13
CA HIS A 60 5.91 4.35 -4.70
C HIS A 60 5.78 5.68 -3.94
N GLU A 61 6.45 6.74 -4.37
CA GLU A 61 6.33 8.06 -3.73
C GLU A 61 4.91 8.62 -3.82
N ILE A 62 4.24 8.45 -4.96
CA ILE A 62 2.81 8.76 -5.06
C ILE A 62 2.02 7.94 -4.04
N GLY A 63 2.32 6.65 -3.90
CA GLY A 63 1.66 5.75 -2.95
C GLY A 63 1.72 6.24 -1.50
N HIS A 64 2.82 6.84 -1.06
CA HIS A 64 2.94 7.40 0.29
C HIS A 64 1.88 8.48 0.53
N THR A 65 1.52 9.26 -0.49
CA THR A 65 0.45 10.29 -0.39
C THR A 65 -0.97 9.71 -0.29
N TYR A 66 -1.14 8.40 -0.55
CA TYR A 66 -2.42 7.70 -0.53
C TYR A 66 -2.53 6.63 0.57
N GLN A 67 -1.48 6.43 1.38
CA GLN A 67 -1.55 5.46 2.48
C GLN A 67 -2.66 5.82 3.46
N THR A 68 -3.42 4.82 3.89
CA THR A 68 -4.48 5.01 4.88
C THR A 68 -3.89 4.75 6.27
N PRO A 69 -3.80 5.76 7.14
CA PRO A 69 -3.05 5.65 8.40
C PRO A 69 -3.67 4.67 9.41
N GLN A 70 -4.98 4.40 9.30
CA GLN A 70 -5.73 3.51 10.19
C GLN A 70 -5.30 2.04 10.08
N TYR A 71 -4.74 1.61 8.95
CA TYR A 71 -4.17 0.25 8.80
C TYR A 71 -2.64 0.26 8.62
N GLN A 72 -1.98 1.30 9.11
CA GLN A 72 -0.52 1.42 9.12
C GLN A 72 0.00 1.30 10.55
N TRP A 73 0.13 0.07 11.04
CA TRP A 73 0.87 -0.21 12.28
C TRP A 73 2.39 -0.23 12.02
N ASN A 74 3.18 -0.37 13.09
CA ASN A 74 4.64 -0.34 13.01
C ASN A 74 5.19 -1.31 11.96
N GLY A 75 6.14 -0.84 11.16
CA GLY A 75 6.77 -1.63 10.09
C GLY A 75 6.01 -1.64 8.76
N LEU A 76 4.86 -0.95 8.64
CA LEU A 76 4.07 -0.96 7.40
C LEU A 76 4.23 0.26 6.49
N THR A 77 4.99 1.28 6.89
CA THR A 77 5.21 2.48 6.06
C THR A 77 5.72 2.14 4.67
N GLU A 78 6.74 1.28 4.58
CA GLU A 78 7.32 0.81 3.32
C GLU A 78 6.60 -0.41 2.72
N VAL A 79 5.53 -0.89 3.36
CA VAL A 79 4.75 -2.03 2.90
C VAL A 79 3.49 -1.55 2.19
N THR A 80 2.58 -0.88 2.90
CA THR A 80 1.24 -0.54 2.37
C THR A 80 1.28 0.51 1.25
N VAL A 81 2.35 1.31 1.18
CA VAL A 81 2.66 2.20 0.04
C VAL A 81 2.68 1.44 -1.30
N ASN A 82 3.12 0.19 -1.28
CA ASN A 82 3.28 -0.61 -2.48
C ASN A 82 1.97 -1.24 -2.98
N ILE A 83 0.84 -1.12 -2.25
CA ILE A 83 -0.47 -1.57 -2.73
C ILE A 83 -0.86 -0.80 -4.00
N SER A 84 -0.75 0.53 -3.98
CA SER A 84 -1.02 1.37 -5.15
C SER A 84 0.04 1.20 -6.24
N ALA A 85 1.31 1.01 -5.87
CA ALA A 85 2.38 0.79 -6.84
C ALA A 85 2.16 -0.52 -7.63
N LEU A 86 1.80 -1.62 -6.95
CA LEU A 86 1.42 -2.86 -7.59
C LEU A 86 0.19 -2.72 -8.48
N TYR A 87 -0.82 -1.97 -8.02
CA TYR A 87 -2.01 -1.70 -8.84
C TYR A 87 -1.64 -0.99 -10.15
N VAL A 88 -0.79 0.05 -10.11
CA VAL A 88 -0.33 0.76 -11.31
C VAL A 88 0.43 -0.18 -12.23
N GLN A 89 1.37 -0.95 -11.70
CA GLN A 89 2.16 -1.89 -12.48
C GLN A 89 1.28 -2.94 -13.18
N GLN A 90 0.36 -3.55 -12.44
CA GLN A 90 -0.56 -4.55 -12.97
C GLN A 90 -1.48 -3.93 -14.02
N LYS A 91 -2.05 -2.75 -13.73
CA LYS A 91 -3.06 -2.14 -14.59
C LYS A 91 -2.50 -1.63 -15.91
N LEU A 92 -1.28 -1.09 -15.92
CA LEU A 92 -0.68 -0.47 -17.10
C LEU A 92 0.21 -1.43 -17.90
N PHE A 93 0.84 -2.40 -17.23
CA PHE A 93 1.86 -3.25 -17.86
C PHE A 93 1.59 -4.74 -17.75
N ASN A 94 0.47 -5.16 -17.13
CA ASN A 94 0.13 -6.57 -16.91
C ASN A 94 1.27 -7.35 -16.24
N ALA A 95 1.99 -6.69 -15.34
CA ALA A 95 3.12 -7.22 -14.59
C ALA A 95 2.90 -7.01 -13.09
N ASN A 96 3.51 -7.86 -12.28
CA ASN A 96 3.44 -7.74 -10.83
C ASN A 96 4.78 -8.10 -10.20
N ARG A 97 5.29 -7.22 -9.33
CA ARG A 97 6.58 -7.41 -8.66
C ARG A 97 6.59 -8.62 -7.72
N LEU A 98 5.43 -9.08 -7.27
CA LEU A 98 5.28 -10.28 -6.45
C LEU A 98 5.32 -11.59 -7.27
N ASP A 99 5.16 -11.52 -8.59
CA ASP A 99 5.07 -12.73 -9.45
C ASP A 99 6.43 -13.28 -9.88
N THR A 100 7.54 -12.72 -9.38
CA THR A 100 8.86 -13.29 -9.65
C THR A 100 9.00 -14.66 -8.96
N PRO A 101 9.66 -15.66 -9.58
CA PRO A 101 9.80 -16.98 -8.97
C PRO A 101 10.42 -16.94 -7.57
N SER A 102 11.42 -16.09 -7.34
CA SER A 102 12.06 -15.93 -6.03
C SER A 102 11.11 -15.34 -4.98
N GLN A 103 10.29 -14.34 -5.34
CA GLN A 103 9.34 -13.76 -4.41
C GLN A 103 8.19 -14.72 -4.11
N ILE A 104 7.67 -15.44 -5.12
CA ILE A 104 6.67 -16.49 -4.93
C ILE A 104 7.16 -17.56 -3.95
N THR A 105 8.41 -17.99 -4.07
CA THR A 105 9.00 -18.96 -3.11
C THR A 105 9.00 -18.40 -1.70
N LYS A 106 9.51 -17.18 -1.48
CA LYS A 106 9.50 -16.54 -0.14
C LYS A 106 8.10 -16.46 0.46
N ILE A 107 7.12 -16.08 -0.36
CA ILE A 107 5.71 -15.99 0.06
C ILE A 107 5.18 -17.37 0.47
N LYS A 108 5.39 -18.39 -0.36
CA LYS A 108 4.97 -19.77 -0.06
C LYS A 108 5.61 -20.32 1.19
N ASP A 109 6.92 -20.11 1.35
CA ASP A 109 7.66 -20.61 2.51
C ASP A 109 7.14 -20.00 3.82
N HIS A 110 6.79 -18.70 3.80
CA HIS A 110 6.19 -18.04 4.96
C HIS A 110 4.79 -18.60 5.28
N PHE A 111 3.92 -18.73 4.28
CA PHE A 111 2.56 -19.23 4.52
C PHE A 111 2.49 -20.72 4.84
N ALA A 112 3.55 -21.49 4.56
CA ALA A 112 3.67 -22.90 4.94
C ALA A 112 4.05 -23.13 6.42
N GLN A 113 4.44 -22.07 7.15
CA GLN A 113 4.71 -22.14 8.59
C GLN A 113 3.42 -22.45 9.38
N SER A 114 3.55 -23.14 10.53
CA SER A 114 2.40 -23.37 11.41
C SER A 114 1.91 -22.06 12.02
N ASP A 115 0.64 -22.01 12.43
CA ASP A 115 0.06 -20.82 13.05
C ASP A 115 0.84 -20.34 14.29
N GLN A 116 1.47 -21.26 15.04
CA GLN A 116 2.29 -20.88 16.20
C GLN A 116 3.63 -20.23 15.82
N GLN A 117 4.11 -20.44 14.60
CA GLN A 117 5.40 -19.94 14.10
C GLN A 117 5.22 -18.75 13.14
N ARG A 118 4.02 -18.61 12.57
CA ARG A 118 3.69 -17.59 11.58
C ARG A 118 3.30 -16.29 12.28
N ASN A 119 4.30 -15.49 12.63
CA ASN A 119 4.09 -14.13 13.09
C ASN A 119 4.27 -13.14 11.92
N PHE A 120 3.22 -12.41 11.59
CA PHE A 120 3.24 -11.43 10.50
C PHE A 120 4.24 -10.30 10.76
N ASP A 121 4.35 -9.83 12.00
CA ASP A 121 5.20 -8.68 12.33
C ASP A 121 6.70 -9.03 12.21
N ASP A 122 7.07 -10.31 12.31
CA ASP A 122 8.44 -10.82 12.21
C ASP A 122 8.94 -10.98 10.76
N ILE A 123 8.06 -10.82 9.76
CA ILE A 123 8.48 -10.92 8.35
C ILE A 123 9.42 -9.75 8.01
N SER A 124 10.67 -10.03 7.69
CA SER A 124 11.67 -9.01 7.35
C SER A 124 11.58 -8.52 5.90
N ASP A 125 11.15 -9.38 4.98
CA ASP A 125 10.99 -9.03 3.57
C ASP A 125 9.68 -8.26 3.34
N LEU A 126 9.79 -6.97 2.98
CA LEU A 126 8.64 -6.09 2.81
C LEU A 126 7.66 -6.58 1.72
N PHE A 127 8.16 -7.25 0.68
CA PHE A 127 7.33 -7.74 -0.41
C PHE A 127 6.59 -9.03 0.00
N THR A 128 7.17 -9.83 0.89
CA THR A 128 6.47 -10.93 1.55
C THR A 128 5.38 -10.40 2.47
N LYS A 129 5.62 -9.35 3.27
CA LYS A 129 4.57 -8.66 4.04
C LYS A 129 3.45 -8.12 3.15
N LEU A 130 3.83 -7.52 2.03
CA LEU A 130 2.88 -6.96 1.04
C LEU A 130 1.96 -8.04 0.45
N ALA A 131 2.39 -9.30 0.38
CA ALA A 131 1.62 -10.38 -0.22
C ALA A 131 0.26 -10.59 0.47
N MET A 132 0.19 -10.51 1.80
CA MET A 132 -1.08 -10.60 2.54
C MET A 132 -2.06 -9.53 2.06
N PHE A 133 -1.60 -8.28 1.95
CA PHE A 133 -2.41 -7.17 1.45
C PHE A 133 -2.82 -7.39 -0.01
N TRP A 134 -1.88 -7.82 -0.85
CA TRP A 134 -2.15 -7.99 -2.27
C TRP A 134 -3.15 -9.13 -2.54
N GLN A 135 -3.10 -10.21 -1.76
CA GLN A 135 -4.05 -11.33 -1.85
C GLN A 135 -5.50 -10.89 -1.62
N LEU A 136 -5.75 -9.90 -0.75
CA LEU A 136 -7.10 -9.33 -0.57
C LEU A 136 -7.60 -8.65 -1.86
N GLN A 137 -6.75 -7.91 -2.56
CA GLN A 137 -7.12 -7.32 -3.85
C GLN A 137 -7.33 -8.39 -4.93
N MET A 138 -6.53 -9.45 -4.93
CA MET A 138 -6.73 -10.57 -5.85
C MET A 138 -8.06 -11.30 -5.60
N ALA A 139 -8.43 -11.47 -4.33
CA ALA A 139 -9.65 -12.17 -3.94
C ALA A 139 -10.92 -11.34 -4.19
N PHE A 140 -10.91 -10.04 -3.86
CA PHE A 140 -12.10 -9.18 -3.87
C PHE A 140 -12.12 -8.16 -5.02
N GLY A 141 -11.06 -8.13 -5.82
CA GLY A 141 -10.93 -7.30 -7.02
C GLY A 141 -10.43 -5.87 -6.77
N ASN A 142 -10.20 -5.16 -7.87
CA ASN A 142 -9.56 -3.84 -7.92
C ASN A 142 -10.27 -2.72 -7.12
N ASN A 143 -11.53 -2.93 -6.73
CA ASN A 143 -12.29 -1.97 -5.93
C ASN A 143 -12.17 -2.19 -4.42
N PHE A 144 -11.52 -3.27 -3.96
CA PHE A 144 -11.39 -3.60 -2.54
C PHE A 144 -10.76 -2.47 -1.73
N TYR A 145 -9.50 -2.12 -1.98
CA TYR A 145 -8.80 -1.05 -1.25
C TYR A 145 -9.45 0.33 -1.38
N PRO A 146 -9.89 0.77 -2.58
CA PRO A 146 -10.64 2.02 -2.68
C PRO A 146 -11.90 2.05 -1.79
N THR A 147 -12.58 0.92 -1.64
CA THR A 147 -13.79 0.80 -0.79
C THR A 147 -13.39 0.72 0.68
N LEU A 148 -12.35 -0.02 1.02
CA LEU A 148 -11.81 -0.10 2.37
C LEU A 148 -11.40 1.27 2.90
N SER A 149 -10.63 2.05 2.13
CA SER A 149 -10.26 3.40 2.51
C SER A 149 -11.47 4.34 2.60
N GLN A 150 -12.55 4.10 1.84
CA GLN A 150 -13.81 4.85 2.02
C GLN A 150 -14.44 4.57 3.37
N TYR A 151 -14.50 3.30 3.79
CA TYR A 151 -15.04 2.92 5.09
C TYR A 151 -14.22 3.54 6.22
N TYR A 152 -12.89 3.51 6.14
CA TYR A 152 -12.02 4.17 7.13
C TYR A 152 -12.23 5.69 7.22
N ARG A 153 -12.45 6.37 6.09
CA ARG A 153 -12.75 7.81 6.10
C ARG A 153 -14.09 8.15 6.72
N LEU A 154 -15.02 7.19 6.79
CA LEU A 154 -16.34 7.37 7.40
C LEU A 154 -16.36 7.04 8.91
N LEU A 155 -15.25 6.54 9.48
CA LEU A 155 -15.17 6.28 10.90
C LEU A 155 -15.32 7.58 11.71
N PRO A 156 -16.13 7.57 12.78
CA PRO A 156 -16.10 8.63 13.78
C PRO A 156 -14.68 8.83 14.31
N PHE A 157 -14.32 10.07 14.63
CA PHE A 157 -12.98 10.37 15.15
C PHE A 157 -12.66 9.57 16.44
N SER A 158 -13.67 9.32 17.27
CA SER A 158 -13.56 8.50 18.50
C SER A 158 -13.17 7.05 18.24
N ASP A 159 -13.39 6.56 17.01
CA ASP A 159 -13.22 5.16 16.64
C ASP A 159 -11.93 4.94 15.85
N ASN A 160 -11.11 6.00 15.68
CA ASN A 160 -9.79 5.85 15.08
C ASN A 160 -8.87 5.06 16.02
N PRO A 161 -8.15 4.05 15.51
CA PRO A 161 -7.27 3.23 16.33
C PRO A 161 -6.02 4.02 16.76
N GLY A 162 -5.70 3.98 18.06
CA GLY A 162 -4.55 4.68 18.64
C GLY A 162 -3.29 3.80 18.74
N THR A 163 -3.46 2.48 18.83
CA THR A 163 -2.38 1.50 19.04
C THR A 163 -2.25 0.52 17.87
N ASN A 164 -1.11 -0.16 17.75
CA ASN A 164 -0.91 -1.18 16.71
C ASN A 164 -1.94 -2.32 16.80
N VAL A 165 -2.26 -2.76 18.01
CA VAL A 165 -3.25 -3.83 18.24
C VAL A 165 -4.63 -3.39 17.79
N GLU A 166 -5.04 -2.16 18.13
CA GLU A 166 -6.32 -1.61 17.65
C GLU A 166 -6.34 -1.46 16.13
N LYS A 167 -5.22 -1.07 15.50
CA LYS A 167 -5.12 -1.01 14.02
C LYS A 167 -5.28 -2.39 13.38
N GLN A 168 -4.61 -3.41 13.93
CA GLN A 168 -4.70 -4.79 13.44
C GLN A 168 -6.13 -5.34 13.60
N GLN A 169 -6.72 -5.19 14.78
CA GLN A 169 -8.09 -5.64 15.05
C GLN A 169 -9.11 -4.95 14.13
N LEU A 170 -9.02 -3.62 14.02
CA LEU A 170 -9.91 -2.86 13.15
C LEU A 170 -9.68 -3.21 11.67
N PHE A 171 -8.46 -3.55 11.26
CA PHE A 171 -8.19 -4.05 9.91
C PHE A 171 -8.91 -5.37 9.63
N ILE A 172 -8.89 -6.33 10.55
CA ILE A 172 -9.63 -7.59 10.41
C ILE A 172 -11.13 -7.32 10.29
N GLU A 173 -11.69 -6.47 11.14
CA GLU A 173 -13.11 -6.13 11.14
C GLU A 173 -13.53 -5.42 9.85
N MET A 174 -12.80 -4.37 9.45
CA MET A 174 -13.15 -3.54 8.30
C MET A 174 -12.98 -4.29 6.99
N THR A 175 -11.92 -5.10 6.85
CA THR A 175 -11.74 -5.95 5.67
C THR A 175 -12.83 -7.02 5.60
N SER A 176 -13.23 -7.61 6.73
CA SER A 176 -14.33 -8.59 6.78
C SER A 176 -15.66 -7.95 6.40
N GLN A 177 -15.94 -6.74 6.89
CA GLN A 177 -17.14 -5.98 6.55
C GLN A 177 -17.19 -5.61 5.06
N VAL A 178 -16.08 -5.11 4.49
CA VAL A 178 -16.02 -4.69 3.09
C VAL A 178 -16.10 -5.88 2.13
N SER A 179 -15.54 -7.02 2.51
CA SER A 179 -15.59 -8.26 1.72
C SER A 179 -16.85 -9.09 1.93
N ASN A 180 -17.63 -8.81 2.98
CA ASN A 180 -18.73 -9.66 3.44
C ASN A 180 -18.28 -11.12 3.67
N CYS A 181 -17.07 -11.30 4.20
CA CYS A 181 -16.45 -12.59 4.49
C CYS A 181 -15.73 -12.50 5.83
N ASN A 182 -15.76 -13.56 6.65
CA ASN A 182 -14.95 -13.59 7.87
C ASN A 182 -13.47 -13.80 7.48
N LEU A 183 -12.66 -12.75 7.62
CA LEU A 183 -11.23 -12.78 7.27
C LEU A 183 -10.31 -13.07 8.46
N ALA A 184 -10.83 -13.25 9.68
CA ALA A 184 -10.01 -13.61 10.84
C ALA A 184 -9.20 -14.92 10.68
N PRO A 185 -9.64 -15.94 9.90
CA PRO A 185 -8.78 -17.11 9.63
C PRO A 185 -7.62 -16.82 8.66
N PHE A 186 -7.69 -15.74 7.89
CA PHE A 186 -6.68 -15.35 6.91
C PHE A 186 -5.67 -14.32 7.46
N LEU A 187 -6.15 -13.39 8.28
CA LEU A 187 -5.41 -12.27 8.88
C LEU A 187 -5.02 -12.58 10.32
#